data_AF-R4SBG4-F1
#
_entry.id   AF-R4SBG4-F1
#
_cell.length_a   1.000
_cell.length_b   1.000
_cell.length_c   1.000
_cell.angle_alpha   90.00
_cell.angle_beta   90.00
_cell.angle_gamma   90.00
#
_symmetry.space_group_name_H-M   'P 1'
#
loop_
_entity.id
_entity.type
_entity.pdbx_description
1 polymer ?
#
loop_
_entity_poly.entity_id
_entity_poly.type
_entity_poly.pdbx_seq_one_letter_code
_entity_poly.pdbx_strand_id
1 'polypeptide(L)'
;RRMSTEVNALITTIDDVYDVYGTLEELELFTSAVDRWDISAMEQLPYYMKLCFLVLVNSINQMALNALKEQEVDIINSHLKKAWADICKSYLLEAKWFSIGYIPTIEEYIDNAWISISAPMILVHAYHFITNAETNDTVGSLEEYNNIIRCSSTILRLADDLGTSTDELKRGDVAKSIQCYM
;
A
#
# COMPACT_ATOMS: atom_id res chain seq x y z
N ARG A 1 -3.04 10.20 -14.88
CA ARG A 1 -3.26 11.32 -13.91
C ARG A 1 -4.53 11.15 -13.10
N ARG A 2 -5.75 11.10 -13.69
CA ARG A 2 -7.00 10.88 -12.92
C ARG A 2 -6.94 9.62 -12.04
N MET A 3 -6.55 8.48 -12.63
CA MET A 3 -6.41 7.22 -11.88
C MET A 3 -5.37 7.31 -10.76
N SER A 4 -4.21 7.93 -11.02
CA SER A 4 -3.18 8.15 -9.99
C SER A 4 -3.69 8.98 -8.81
N THR A 5 -4.51 10.00 -9.06
CA THR A 5 -5.14 10.80 -8.00
C THR A 5 -6.10 9.96 -7.15
N GLU A 6 -6.90 9.11 -7.78
CA GLU A 6 -7.82 8.21 -7.08
C GLU A 6 -7.06 7.16 -6.25
N VAL A 7 -6.00 6.56 -6.81
CA VAL A 7 -5.12 5.63 -6.09
C VAL A 7 -4.46 6.31 -4.89
N ASN A 8 -3.90 7.52 -5.03
CA ASN A 8 -3.30 8.24 -3.91
C ASN A 8 -4.33 8.59 -2.82
N ALA A 9 -5.55 8.96 -3.19
CA ALA A 9 -6.60 9.23 -2.21
C ALA A 9 -6.98 7.97 -1.42
N LEU A 10 -7.03 6.81 -2.08
CA LEU A 10 -7.25 5.51 -1.43
C LEU A 10 -6.10 5.15 -0.48
N ILE A 11 -4.83 5.36 -0.91
CA ILE A 11 -3.66 5.14 -0.06
C ILE A 11 -3.80 5.95 1.22
N THR A 12 -3.94 7.27 1.12
CA THR A 12 -4.00 8.15 2.29
C THR A 12 -5.17 7.78 3.20
N THR A 13 -6.33 7.44 2.63
CA THR A 13 -7.48 7.02 3.44
C THR A 13 -7.22 5.71 4.19
N ILE A 14 -6.53 4.76 3.56
CA ILE A 14 -6.21 3.48 4.18
C ILE A 14 -5.08 3.65 5.20
N ASP A 15 -4.07 4.44 4.90
CA ASP A 15 -2.98 4.82 5.82
C ASP A 15 -3.56 5.36 7.13
N ASP A 16 -4.45 6.37 7.06
CA ASP A 16 -5.18 6.94 8.21
C ASP A 16 -5.99 5.89 9.01
N VAL A 17 -6.49 4.84 8.33
CA VAL A 17 -7.18 3.73 9.00
C VAL A 17 -6.19 2.91 9.83
N TYR A 18 -4.97 2.69 9.36
CA TYR A 18 -3.96 1.88 10.07
C TYR A 18 -3.20 2.64 11.17
N ASP A 19 -2.86 3.91 10.97
CA ASP A 19 -2.00 4.66 11.89
C ASP A 19 -2.78 5.48 12.95
N VAL A 20 -4.04 5.84 12.68
CA VAL A 20 -4.85 6.70 13.55
C VAL A 20 -6.12 6.03 14.07
N TYR A 21 -6.89 5.36 13.20
CA TYR A 21 -8.29 5.07 13.53
C TYR A 21 -8.58 3.64 13.99
N GLY A 22 -8.03 2.63 13.32
CA GLY A 22 -8.37 1.23 13.54
C GLY A 22 -7.71 0.62 14.77
N THR A 23 -8.40 -0.32 15.42
CA THR A 23 -7.76 -1.17 16.44
C THR A 23 -6.98 -2.29 15.77
N LEU A 24 -5.99 -2.85 16.46
CA LEU A 24 -5.16 -3.92 15.89
C LEU A 24 -5.99 -5.11 15.38
N GLU A 25 -7.03 -5.52 16.11
CA GLU A 25 -7.93 -6.59 15.70
C GLU A 25 -8.74 -6.23 14.44
N GLU A 26 -9.20 -4.99 14.33
CA GLU A 26 -9.90 -4.50 13.13
C GLU A 26 -8.96 -4.45 11.92
N LEU A 27 -7.71 -4.03 12.12
CA LEU A 27 -6.68 -3.99 11.08
C LEU A 27 -6.32 -5.38 10.57
N GLU A 28 -6.22 -6.38 11.45
CA GLU A 28 -5.99 -7.77 11.03
C GLU A 28 -7.12 -8.30 10.13
N LEU A 29 -8.37 -7.99 10.47
CA LEU A 29 -9.53 -8.34 9.64
C LEU A 29 -9.50 -7.59 8.30
N PHE A 30 -9.17 -6.31 8.31
CA PHE A 30 -9.10 -5.49 7.09
C PHE A 30 -7.98 -5.98 6.15
N THR A 31 -6.78 -6.23 6.69
CA THR A 31 -5.68 -6.83 5.91
C THR A 31 -6.09 -8.17 5.33
N SER A 32 -6.78 -9.03 6.09
CA SER A 32 -7.25 -10.33 5.59
C SER A 32 -8.28 -10.18 4.46
N ALA A 33 -9.20 -9.21 4.58
CA ALA A 33 -10.20 -8.95 3.55
C ALA A 33 -9.54 -8.47 2.23
N VAL A 34 -8.55 -7.58 2.32
CA VAL A 34 -7.77 -7.12 1.16
C VAL A 34 -6.96 -8.25 0.55
N ASP A 35 -6.27 -9.06 1.35
CA ASP A 35 -5.45 -10.18 0.85
C ASP A 35 -6.29 -11.24 0.11
N ARG A 36 -7.50 -11.53 0.60
CA ARG A 36 -8.44 -12.44 -0.06
C ARG A 36 -9.09 -11.83 -1.29
N TRP A 37 -9.20 -10.50 -1.33
CA TRP A 37 -9.91 -9.73 -2.36
C TRP A 37 -11.35 -10.21 -2.61
N ASP A 38 -12.03 -10.65 -1.55
CA ASP A 38 -13.39 -11.20 -1.59
C ASP A 38 -14.36 -10.28 -0.85
N ILE A 39 -15.44 -9.88 -1.53
CA ILE A 39 -16.50 -9.04 -0.96
C ILE A 39 -17.13 -9.71 0.27
N SER A 40 -17.20 -11.04 0.32
CA SER A 40 -17.76 -11.76 1.47
C SER A 40 -16.96 -11.53 2.76
N ALA A 41 -15.65 -11.27 2.67
CA ALA A 41 -14.79 -11.02 3.81
C ALA A 41 -15.16 -9.72 4.54
N MET A 42 -15.88 -8.80 3.89
CA MET A 42 -16.30 -7.54 4.49
C MET A 42 -17.34 -7.72 5.61
N GLU A 43 -18.02 -8.86 5.70
CA GLU A 43 -19.08 -9.07 6.68
C GLU A 43 -18.60 -8.88 8.12
N GLN A 44 -17.33 -9.21 8.38
CA GLN A 44 -16.69 -9.17 9.70
C GLN A 44 -16.12 -7.78 10.05
N LEU A 45 -16.03 -6.87 9.09
CA LEU A 45 -15.44 -5.54 9.29
C LEU A 45 -16.40 -4.59 10.01
N PRO A 46 -15.91 -3.57 10.74
CA PRO A 46 -16.74 -2.46 11.20
C PRO A 46 -17.24 -1.63 10.00
N TYR A 47 -18.32 -0.87 10.18
CA TYR A 47 -19.02 -0.19 9.09
C TYR A 47 -18.10 0.74 8.25
N TYR A 48 -17.21 1.50 8.91
CA TYR A 48 -16.32 2.43 8.22
C TYR A 48 -15.29 1.69 7.33
N MET A 49 -14.76 0.55 7.81
CA MET A 49 -13.88 -0.31 7.02
C MET A 49 -14.60 -1.03 5.89
N LYS A 50 -15.87 -1.43 6.08
CA LYS A 50 -16.69 -1.97 4.98
C LYS A 50 -16.79 -0.97 3.83
N LEU A 51 -17.03 0.30 4.15
CA LEU A 51 -17.10 1.35 3.15
C LEU A 51 -15.75 1.54 2.46
N CYS A 52 -14.66 1.64 3.23
CA CYS A 52 -13.30 1.78 2.69
C CYS A 52 -12.94 0.61 1.74
N PHE A 53 -13.17 -0.63 2.17
CA PHE A 53 -12.92 -1.83 1.39
C PHE A 53 -13.76 -1.89 0.11
N LEU A 54 -15.05 -1.56 0.20
CA LEU A 54 -15.94 -1.58 -0.96
C LEU A 54 -15.53 -0.53 -2.01
N VAL A 55 -15.14 0.67 -1.56
CA VAL A 55 -14.65 1.72 -2.47
C VAL A 55 -13.34 1.27 -3.11
N LEU A 56 -12.40 0.72 -2.34
CA LEU A 56 -11.14 0.16 -2.85
C LEU A 56 -11.40 -0.89 -3.95
N VAL A 57 -12.16 -1.94 -3.63
CA VAL A 57 -12.40 -3.05 -4.56
C VAL A 57 -13.11 -2.56 -5.82
N ASN A 58 -14.12 -1.70 -5.70
CA ASN A 58 -14.86 -1.19 -6.86
C ASN A 58 -14.00 -0.29 -7.74
N SER A 59 -13.25 0.66 -7.16
CA SER A 59 -12.37 1.56 -7.89
C SER A 59 -11.30 0.78 -8.66
N ILE A 60 -10.63 -0.17 -8.00
CA ILE A 60 -9.56 -0.96 -8.64
C ILE A 60 -10.12 -1.89 -9.73
N ASN A 61 -11.25 -2.57 -9.47
CA ASN A 61 -11.91 -3.39 -10.49
C ASN A 61 -12.36 -2.55 -11.70
N GLN A 62 -12.85 -1.32 -11.47
CA GLN A 62 -13.25 -0.41 -12.54
C GLN A 62 -12.04 0.06 -13.37
N MET A 63 -10.94 0.46 -12.72
CA MET A 63 -9.72 0.86 -13.41
C MET A 63 -9.19 -0.25 -14.31
N ALA A 64 -9.19 -1.47 -13.79
CA ALA A 64 -8.64 -2.59 -14.51
C ALA A 64 -9.59 -3.10 -15.62
N LEU A 65 -10.91 -2.97 -15.46
CA LEU A 65 -11.86 -3.15 -16.55
C LEU A 65 -11.64 -2.14 -17.69
N ASN A 66 -11.34 -0.88 -17.35
CA ASN A 66 -11.04 0.14 -18.36
C ASN A 66 -9.74 -0.21 -19.11
N ALA A 67 -8.70 -0.64 -18.40
CA ALA A 67 -7.46 -1.06 -19.01
C ALA A 67 -7.65 -2.28 -19.93
N LEU A 68 -8.46 -3.27 -19.53
CA LEU A 68 -8.81 -4.40 -20.38
C LEU A 68 -9.50 -3.96 -21.68
N LYS A 69 -10.40 -2.98 -21.60
CA LYS A 69 -11.12 -2.45 -22.78
C LYS A 69 -10.25 -1.63 -23.71
N GLU A 70 -9.34 -0.83 -23.15
CA GLU A 70 -8.54 0.15 -23.92
C GLU A 70 -7.23 -0.44 -24.43
N GLN A 71 -6.66 -1.43 -23.73
CA GLN A 71 -5.32 -1.94 -23.97
C GLN A 71 -5.27 -3.46 -24.17
N GLU A 72 -6.40 -4.17 -24.05
CA GLU A 72 -6.47 -5.65 -24.09
C GLU A 72 -5.58 -6.36 -23.05
N VAL A 73 -5.20 -5.65 -21.97
CA VAL A 73 -4.39 -6.21 -20.88
C VAL A 73 -5.29 -6.59 -19.71
N ASP A 74 -5.24 -7.85 -19.27
CA ASP A 74 -5.86 -8.28 -18.01
C ASP A 74 -4.96 -7.92 -16.82
N ILE A 75 -5.05 -6.66 -16.38
CA ILE A 75 -4.25 -6.10 -15.27
C ILE A 75 -4.78 -6.59 -13.89
N ILE A 76 -5.98 -7.18 -13.85
CA ILE A 76 -6.67 -7.53 -12.59
C ILE A 76 -5.98 -8.67 -11.85
N ASN A 77 -5.44 -9.66 -12.55
CA ASN A 77 -5.37 -11.00 -11.97
C ASN A 77 -4.11 -11.37 -11.16
N SER A 78 -3.18 -10.46 -10.92
CA SER A 78 -2.19 -10.65 -9.84
C SER A 78 -1.60 -9.35 -9.30
N HIS A 79 -1.15 -8.44 -10.17
CA HIS A 79 -0.26 -7.34 -9.76
C HIS A 79 -0.92 -6.31 -8.83
N LEU A 80 -2.12 -5.83 -9.17
CA LEU A 80 -2.78 -4.80 -8.36
C LEU A 80 -3.26 -5.35 -7.01
N LYS A 81 -3.88 -6.54 -7.02
CA LYS A 81 -4.33 -7.21 -5.79
C LYS A 81 -3.15 -7.48 -4.86
N LYS A 82 -2.05 -8.01 -5.40
CA LYS A 82 -0.82 -8.25 -4.65
C LYS A 82 -0.27 -6.94 -4.08
N ALA A 83 -0.17 -5.87 -4.87
CA ALA A 83 0.36 -4.59 -4.38
C ALA A 83 -0.48 -4.00 -3.23
N TRP A 84 -1.81 -4.11 -3.31
CA TRP A 84 -2.71 -3.70 -2.21
C TRP A 84 -2.61 -4.61 -0.98
N ALA A 85 -2.41 -5.91 -1.19
CA ALA A 85 -2.17 -6.84 -0.09
C ALA A 85 -0.82 -6.58 0.60
N ASP A 86 0.23 -6.35 -0.18
CA ASP A 86 1.59 -6.07 0.30
C ASP A 86 1.62 -4.79 1.13
N ILE A 87 0.99 -3.70 0.64
CA ILE A 87 0.94 -2.44 1.40
C ILE A 87 0.13 -2.61 2.70
N CYS A 88 -1.02 -3.28 2.67
CA CYS A 88 -1.81 -3.54 3.88
C CYS A 88 -1.05 -4.39 4.91
N LYS A 89 -0.29 -5.41 4.46
CA LYS A 89 0.59 -6.20 5.33
C LYS A 89 1.70 -5.36 5.93
N SER A 90 2.28 -4.44 5.15
CA SER A 90 3.33 -3.54 5.64
C SER A 90 2.81 -2.54 6.67
N TYR A 91 1.61 -1.99 6.48
CA TYR A 91 0.93 -1.14 7.47
C TYR A 91 0.57 -1.92 8.73
N LEU A 92 0.06 -3.15 8.59
CA LEU A 92 -0.23 -4.00 9.73
C LEU A 92 1.03 -4.30 10.56
N LEU A 93 2.18 -4.50 9.91
CA LEU A 93 3.44 -4.72 10.62
C LEU A 93 3.86 -3.49 11.44
N GLU A 94 3.74 -2.29 10.87
CA GLU A 94 4.01 -1.04 11.59
C GLU A 94 3.03 -0.83 12.76
N ALA A 95 1.74 -1.07 12.55
CA ALA A 95 0.74 -1.03 13.61
C ALA A 95 1.04 -2.04 14.74
N LYS A 96 1.56 -3.23 14.39
CA LYS A 96 2.00 -4.23 15.38
C LYS A 96 3.18 -3.72 16.18
N TRP A 97 4.22 -3.19 15.53
CA TRP A 97 5.37 -2.59 16.22
C TRP A 97 4.93 -1.50 17.19
N PHE A 98 4.06 -0.60 16.72
CA PHE A 98 3.49 0.45 17.55
C PHE A 98 2.74 -0.09 18.78
N SER A 99 1.84 -1.07 18.57
CA SER A 99 0.98 -1.61 19.63
C SER A 99 1.76 -2.26 20.80
N ILE A 100 2.93 -2.84 20.52
CA ILE A 100 3.79 -3.48 21.53
C ILE A 100 4.95 -2.58 21.99
N GLY A 101 5.04 -1.35 21.48
CA GLY A 101 6.12 -0.42 21.77
C GLY A 101 7.49 -0.90 21.27
N TYR A 102 7.53 -1.70 20.20
CA TYR A 102 8.76 -2.20 19.61
C TYR A 102 9.37 -1.17 18.65
N ILE A 103 10.67 -0.92 18.81
CA ILE A 103 11.45 -0.08 17.91
C ILE A 103 12.31 -1.04 17.06
N PRO A 104 12.04 -1.17 15.75
CA PRO A 104 12.84 -2.02 14.86
C PRO A 104 14.25 -1.46 14.65
N THR A 105 15.20 -2.29 14.21
CA THR A 105 16.46 -1.75 13.68
C THR A 105 16.21 -0.96 12.40
N ILE A 106 17.16 -0.12 12.00
CA ILE A 106 17.06 0.62 10.75
C ILE A 106 16.89 -0.32 9.53
N GLU A 107 17.53 -1.48 9.52
CA GLU A 107 17.39 -2.47 8.46
C GLU A 107 15.97 -3.08 8.44
N GLU A 108 15.48 -3.53 9.60
CA GLU A 108 14.13 -4.09 9.73
C GLU A 108 13.05 -3.06 9.34
N TYR A 109 13.22 -1.81 9.78
CA TYR A 109 12.35 -0.71 9.41
C TYR A 109 12.35 -0.48 7.91
N ILE A 110 13.53 -0.27 7.30
CA ILE A 110 13.63 0.05 5.87
C ILE A 110 13.11 -1.09 5.01
N ASP A 111 13.29 -2.35 5.40
CA ASP A 111 12.79 -3.52 4.67
C ASP A 111 11.26 -3.59 4.60
N ASN A 112 10.55 -2.97 5.55
CA ASN A 112 9.10 -2.78 5.49
C ASN A 112 8.71 -1.43 4.86
N ALA A 113 9.40 -0.36 5.26
CA ALA A 113 8.99 1.02 5.05
C ALA A 113 9.04 1.46 3.58
N TRP A 114 9.87 0.82 2.75
CA TRP A 114 9.88 1.03 1.30
C TRP A 114 8.60 0.51 0.60
N ILE A 115 7.86 -0.39 1.25
CA ILE A 115 6.54 -0.84 0.79
C ILE A 115 5.45 0.06 1.38
N SER A 116 5.51 0.34 2.70
CA SER A 116 4.47 1.12 3.40
C SER A 116 4.35 2.56 2.88
N ILE A 117 5.42 3.12 2.31
CA ILE A 117 5.35 4.44 1.65
C ILE A 117 4.53 4.45 0.34
N SER A 118 3.97 3.31 -0.07
CA SER A 118 3.09 3.13 -1.24
C SER A 118 3.71 3.34 -2.63
N ALA A 119 4.96 3.81 -2.71
CA ALA A 119 5.66 4.03 -3.98
C ALA A 119 5.67 2.81 -4.91
N PRO A 120 5.89 1.56 -4.45
CA PRO A 120 5.83 0.40 -5.34
C PRO A 120 4.47 0.26 -6.00
N MET A 121 3.39 0.47 -5.25
CA MET A 121 2.02 0.39 -5.75
C MET A 121 1.72 1.51 -6.75
N ILE A 122 2.12 2.75 -6.46
CA ILE A 122 1.97 3.89 -7.38
C ILE A 122 2.69 3.63 -8.70
N LEU A 123 3.93 3.10 -8.63
CA LEU A 123 4.74 2.79 -9.81
C LEU A 123 4.16 1.63 -10.62
N VAL A 124 3.65 0.58 -9.96
CA VAL A 124 2.93 -0.52 -10.62
C VAL A 124 1.69 0.01 -11.36
N HIS A 125 0.89 0.87 -10.72
CA HIS A 125 -0.25 1.51 -11.40
C HIS A 125 0.21 2.38 -12.57
N ALA A 126 1.26 3.18 -12.39
CA ALA A 126 1.79 4.06 -13.44
C ALA A 126 2.29 3.27 -14.66
N TYR A 127 3.02 2.18 -14.44
CA TYR A 127 3.49 1.29 -15.51
C TYR A 127 2.31 0.83 -16.37
N HIS A 128 1.33 0.18 -15.75
CA HIS A 128 0.15 -0.38 -16.41
C HIS A 128 -0.71 0.66 -17.16
N PHE A 129 -0.77 1.91 -16.70
CA PHE A 129 -1.56 2.95 -17.36
C PHE A 129 -0.79 3.82 -18.36
N ILE A 130 0.53 3.67 -18.43
CA ILE A 130 1.40 4.44 -19.35
C ILE A 130 1.94 3.56 -20.48
N THR A 131 2.27 2.30 -20.21
CA THR A 131 2.85 1.38 -21.20
C THR A 131 1.75 0.76 -22.06
N ASN A 132 1.97 0.72 -23.38
CA ASN A 132 1.08 0.00 -24.30
C ASN A 132 1.33 -1.52 -24.23
N ALA A 133 0.35 -2.32 -24.67
CA ALA A 133 0.38 -3.78 -24.64
C ALA A 133 1.58 -4.45 -25.35
N GLU A 134 2.29 -3.72 -26.22
CA GLU A 134 3.48 -4.22 -26.93
C GLU A 134 4.71 -4.43 -26.02
N THR A 135 4.68 -3.94 -24.77
CA THR A 135 5.78 -4.04 -23.78
C THR A 135 5.58 -5.15 -22.73
N ASN A 136 4.87 -6.23 -23.09
CA ASN A 136 4.53 -7.32 -22.16
C ASN A 136 5.69 -8.24 -21.74
N ASP A 137 6.85 -8.18 -22.40
CA ASP A 137 8.03 -9.00 -22.05
C ASP A 137 8.65 -8.64 -20.68
N THR A 138 8.33 -7.47 -20.12
CA THR A 138 8.88 -7.00 -18.83
C THR A 138 7.95 -7.18 -17.63
N VAL A 139 6.75 -7.73 -17.81
CA VAL A 139 5.72 -7.85 -16.76
C VAL A 139 6.19 -8.72 -15.58
N GLY A 140 6.93 -9.80 -15.83
CA GLY A 140 7.48 -10.64 -14.76
C GLY A 140 8.47 -9.92 -13.83
N SER A 141 9.14 -8.86 -14.31
CA SER A 141 10.09 -8.08 -13.49
C SER A 141 9.42 -7.15 -12.47
N LEU A 142 8.13 -6.85 -12.64
CA LEU A 142 7.35 -6.08 -11.68
C LEU A 142 6.85 -6.94 -10.51
N GLU A 143 6.73 -8.26 -10.68
CA GLU A 143 6.24 -9.16 -9.61
C GLU A 143 7.20 -9.25 -8.42
N GLU A 144 8.50 -9.13 -8.68
CA GLU A 144 9.55 -9.20 -7.66
C GLU A 144 10.02 -7.81 -7.18
N TYR A 145 9.36 -6.73 -7.63
CA TYR A 145 9.79 -5.35 -7.42
C TYR A 145 11.26 -5.14 -7.79
N ASN A 146 11.53 -4.91 -9.07
CA ASN A 146 12.87 -4.57 -9.56
C ASN A 146 13.56 -3.53 -8.65
N ASN A 147 14.89 -3.66 -8.46
CA ASN A 147 15.73 -2.73 -7.72
C ASN A 147 15.44 -1.24 -7.99
N ILE A 148 15.03 -0.86 -9.21
CA ILE A 148 14.63 0.52 -9.52
C ILE A 148 13.42 0.96 -8.67
N ILE A 149 12.40 0.11 -8.54
CA ILE A 149 11.23 0.37 -7.71
C ILE A 149 11.65 0.47 -6.25
N ARG A 150 12.44 -0.50 -5.76
CA ARG A 150 12.92 -0.50 -4.38
C ARG A 150 13.71 0.77 -4.05
N CYS A 151 14.74 1.10 -4.83
CA CYS A 151 15.56 2.30 -4.63
C CYS A 151 14.73 3.59 -4.66
N SER A 152 13.82 3.73 -5.63
CA SER A 152 12.95 4.91 -5.73
C SER A 152 12.03 5.04 -4.52
N SER A 153 11.51 3.91 -4.04
CA SER A 153 10.64 3.86 -2.87
C SER A 153 11.39 4.16 -1.57
N THR A 154 12.60 3.62 -1.41
CA THR A 154 13.47 3.95 -0.27
C THR A 154 13.82 5.44 -0.25
N ILE A 155 14.11 6.06 -1.40
CA ILE A 155 14.36 7.50 -1.49
C ILE A 155 13.12 8.28 -1.04
N LEU A 156 11.92 7.91 -1.52
CA LEU A 156 10.68 8.56 -1.11
C LEU A 156 10.46 8.41 0.40
N ARG A 157 10.60 7.20 0.94
CA ARG A 157 10.46 6.92 2.38
C ARG A 157 11.40 7.77 3.22
N LEU A 158 12.68 7.81 2.88
CA LEU A 158 13.65 8.60 3.64
C LEU A 158 13.39 10.11 3.55
N ALA A 159 12.92 10.60 2.40
CA ALA A 159 12.54 12.00 2.24
C ALA A 159 11.27 12.36 3.04
N ASP A 160 10.31 11.44 3.08
CA ASP A 160 9.08 11.54 3.86
C ASP A 160 9.40 11.61 5.36
N ASP A 161 10.10 10.60 5.90
CA ASP A 161 10.50 10.54 7.31
C ASP A 161 11.30 11.78 7.76
N LEU A 162 12.17 12.30 6.89
CA LEU A 162 12.93 13.52 7.17
C LEU A 162 12.00 14.74 7.33
N GLY A 163 10.90 14.77 6.61
CA GLY A 163 9.90 15.84 6.64
C GLY A 163 8.83 15.69 7.72
N THR A 164 8.47 14.46 8.11
CA THR A 164 7.26 14.19 8.91
C THR A 164 7.52 13.67 10.32
N SER A 165 8.65 12.98 10.55
CA SER A 165 8.93 12.26 11.80
C SER A 165 8.73 13.07 13.08
N THR A 166 9.05 14.36 13.05
CA THR A 166 8.92 15.24 14.23
C THR A 166 7.47 15.43 14.67
N ASP A 167 6.53 15.52 13.73
CA ASP A 167 5.11 15.73 14.05
C ASP A 167 4.38 14.42 14.27
N GLU A 168 4.75 13.36 13.54
CA GLU A 168 4.26 11.98 13.75
C GLU A 168 4.60 11.46 15.14
N LEU A 169 5.83 11.66 15.60
CA LEU A 169 6.24 11.31 16.97
C LEU A 169 5.41 12.02 18.04
N LYS A 170 5.04 13.29 17.83
CA LYS A 170 4.19 14.02 18.78
C LYS A 170 2.76 13.50 18.81
N ARG A 171 2.27 12.98 17.68
CA ARG A 171 0.95 12.35 17.54
C ARG A 171 0.91 10.94 18.12
N GLY A 172 2.07 10.32 18.33
CA GLY A 172 2.19 8.96 18.85
C GLY A 172 2.13 7.92 17.73
N ASP A 173 2.94 8.10 16.69
CA ASP A 173 3.13 7.13 15.61
C ASP A 173 4.36 6.22 15.89
N VAL A 174 4.55 5.16 15.09
CA VAL A 174 5.73 4.29 15.09
C VAL A 174 7.02 5.07 14.82
N ALA A 175 8.12 4.59 15.39
CA ALA A 175 9.45 5.13 15.12
C ALA A 175 9.75 5.12 13.61
N LYS A 176 10.21 6.26 13.07
CA LYS A 176 10.64 6.40 11.67
C LYS A 176 12.15 6.18 11.55
N SER A 177 12.70 6.29 10.33
CA SER A 177 14.12 6.00 10.05
C SER A 177 15.11 6.71 10.97
N ILE A 178 14.87 7.99 11.31
CA ILE A 178 15.76 8.74 12.21
C ILE A 178 15.80 8.11 13.61
N GLN A 179 14.65 7.70 14.15
CA GLN A 179 14.56 7.11 15.47
C GLN A 179 15.07 5.67 15.52
N CYS A 180 14.87 4.91 14.44
CA CYS A 180 15.39 3.54 14.33
C CYS A 180 16.92 3.48 14.19
N TYR A 181 17.54 4.59 13.76
CA TYR A 181 19.00 4.70 13.63
C TYR A 181 19.71 5.17 14.91
N MET A 182 19.02 5.93 15.78
CA MET A 182 19.58 6.52 17.01
C MET A 182 19.76 5.48 18.12
#